data_AF-A0A8A1MEV5-F1
#
_entry.id   AF-A0A8A1MEV5-F1
#
_cell.length_a   1.000
_cell.length_b   1.000
_cell.length_c   1.000
_cell.angle_alpha   90.00
_cell.angle_beta   90.00
_cell.angle_gamma   90.00
#
_symmetry.space_group_name_H-M   'P 1'
#
loop_
_entity.id
_entity.type
_entity.pdbx_description
1 polymer ?
#
loop_
_entity_poly.entity_id
_entity_poly.type
_entity_poly.pdbx_seq_one_letter_code
_entity_poly.pdbx_strand_id
1 'polypeptide(L)'
;MSSPPTPTPNPLIDLPEILLLCREKENIVAFQDALRKHWPAVTFSSPSSSTTTSPQPTQQAEQKLKIIPLNERLNAIPHTQPFDLVVSPANSYGRLDGAFDDAISRTFCLPDHPYLTLTRAAQKMLYERWRGYAPPGTCTLVPFPEEIVNAGKALGGCRGGIERSERKGMEGMEGMAGRRRGRRRGGGGGLIGS
;
A
#
# COMPACT_ATOMS: atom_id res chain seq x y z
N MET A 1 -33.37 -29.94 -28.52
CA MET A 1 -33.48 -28.92 -27.44
C MET A 1 -32.13 -28.24 -27.35
N SER A 2 -32.04 -26.99 -27.80
CA SER A 2 -30.77 -26.23 -27.77
C SER A 2 -30.59 -25.65 -26.38
N SER A 3 -29.47 -25.94 -25.73
CA SER A 3 -29.11 -25.38 -24.43
C SER A 3 -29.09 -23.85 -24.49
N PRO A 4 -29.50 -23.13 -23.42
CA PRO A 4 -29.41 -21.68 -23.40
C PRO A 4 -27.95 -21.23 -23.47
N PRO A 5 -27.66 -20.11 -24.17
CA PRO A 5 -26.31 -19.57 -24.26
C PRO A 5 -25.83 -19.16 -22.86
N THR A 6 -24.64 -19.65 -22.48
CA THR A 6 -23.97 -19.25 -21.25
C THR A 6 -23.71 -17.74 -21.31
N PRO A 7 -24.10 -16.95 -20.30
CA PRO A 7 -23.80 -15.52 -20.28
C PRO A 7 -22.29 -15.34 -20.28
N THR A 8 -21.76 -14.68 -21.30
CA THR A 8 -20.38 -14.19 -21.33
C THR A 8 -20.17 -13.26 -20.14
N PRO A 9 -19.22 -13.54 -19.23
CA PRO A 9 -18.94 -12.65 -18.12
C PRO A 9 -18.45 -11.32 -18.68
N ASN A 10 -19.19 -10.24 -18.43
CA ASN A 10 -18.73 -8.90 -18.75
C ASN A 10 -17.46 -8.64 -17.93
N PRO A 11 -16.30 -8.37 -18.56
CA PRO A 11 -15.03 -8.17 -17.85
C PRO A 11 -15.00 -6.89 -17.00
N LEU A 12 -16.08 -6.10 -17.04
CA LEU A 12 -16.23 -4.80 -16.39
C LEU A 12 -17.10 -4.85 -15.12
N ILE A 13 -17.58 -6.03 -14.70
CA ILE A 13 -18.51 -6.15 -13.55
C ILE A 13 -17.78 -6.21 -12.20
N ASP A 14 -16.51 -6.63 -12.16
CA ASP A 14 -15.78 -6.83 -10.89
C ASP A 14 -14.53 -5.93 -10.78
N LEU A 15 -14.74 -4.63 -10.59
CA LEU A 15 -13.64 -3.74 -10.19
C LEU A 15 -13.18 -4.08 -8.77
N PRO A 16 -11.85 -4.08 -8.49
CA PRO A 16 -11.35 -4.39 -7.17
C PRO A 16 -11.77 -3.33 -6.15
N GLU A 17 -12.06 -3.78 -4.94
CA GLU A 17 -12.20 -2.91 -3.78
C GLU A 17 -10.81 -2.60 -3.21
N ILE A 18 -10.52 -1.31 -2.99
CA ILE A 18 -9.21 -0.85 -2.51
C ILE A 18 -9.34 -0.38 -1.07
N LEU A 19 -8.63 -1.05 -0.16
CA LEU A 19 -8.45 -0.59 1.21
C LEU A 19 -7.22 0.32 1.26
N LEU A 20 -7.44 1.63 1.42
CA LEU A 20 -6.36 2.61 1.55
C LEU A 20 -6.00 2.78 3.02
N LEU A 21 -4.95 2.09 3.47
CA LEU A 21 -4.42 2.25 4.82
C LEU A 21 -3.54 3.49 4.91
N CYS A 22 -3.84 4.36 5.87
CA CYS A 22 -3.05 5.55 6.16
C CYS A 22 -2.93 5.73 7.67
N ARG A 23 -1.70 5.83 8.17
CA ARG A 23 -1.46 6.06 9.60
C ARG A 23 -1.82 7.48 10.04
N GLU A 24 -1.53 8.47 9.19
CA GLU A 24 -1.79 9.88 9.45
C GLU A 24 -3.07 10.30 8.69
N LYS A 25 -4.00 10.97 9.37
CA LYS A 25 -5.30 11.36 8.79
C LYS A 25 -5.14 12.39 7.68
N GLU A 26 -4.11 13.23 7.78
CA GLU A 26 -3.79 14.28 6.82
C GLU A 26 -3.52 13.69 5.44
N ASN A 27 -2.92 12.49 5.37
CA ASN A 27 -2.68 11.78 4.11
C ASN A 27 -3.98 11.31 3.45
N ILE A 28 -4.98 10.91 4.25
CA ILE A 28 -6.31 10.54 3.74
C ILE A 28 -6.98 11.77 3.12
N VAL A 29 -6.95 12.90 3.83
CA VAL A 29 -7.53 14.16 3.34
C VAL A 29 -6.83 14.62 2.06
N ALA A 30 -5.50 14.63 2.05
CA ALA A 30 -4.72 14.99 0.87
C ALA A 30 -5.03 14.08 -0.34
N PHE A 31 -5.20 12.77 -0.11
CA PHE A 31 -5.57 11.84 -1.17
C PHE A 31 -6.99 12.10 -1.70
N GLN A 32 -7.96 12.36 -0.82
CA GLN A 32 -9.32 12.71 -1.21
C GLN A 32 -9.35 14.02 -2.03
N ASP A 33 -8.58 15.02 -1.63
CA ASP A 33 -8.46 16.29 -2.35
C ASP A 33 -7.84 16.09 -3.74
N ALA A 34 -6.77 15.29 -3.83
CA ALA A 34 -6.12 14.96 -5.08
C ALA A 34 -7.06 14.21 -6.03
N LEU A 35 -7.85 13.25 -5.54
CA LEU A 35 -8.84 12.53 -6.34
C LEU A 35 -9.90 13.47 -6.89
N ARG A 36 -10.47 14.36 -6.07
CA ARG A 36 -11.45 15.34 -6.54
C ARG A 36 -10.89 16.25 -7.63
N LYS A 37 -9.61 16.61 -7.53
CA LYS A 37 -8.94 17.49 -8.49
C LYS A 37 -8.54 16.79 -9.78
N HIS A 38 -8.00 15.57 -9.70
CA HIS A 38 -7.34 14.90 -10.81
C HIS A 38 -8.17 13.76 -11.42
N TRP A 39 -9.10 13.20 -10.65
CA TRP A 39 -9.94 12.09 -11.08
C TRP A 39 -11.38 12.21 -10.55
N PRO A 40 -12.13 13.24 -10.99
CA PRO A 40 -13.47 13.53 -10.46
C PRO A 40 -14.50 12.43 -10.72
N ALA A 41 -14.24 11.51 -11.66
CA ALA A 41 -15.12 10.38 -11.98
C ALA A 41 -15.08 9.23 -10.95
N VAL A 42 -14.10 9.19 -10.04
CA VAL A 42 -14.01 8.14 -9.00
C VAL A 42 -14.70 8.62 -7.72
N THR A 43 -15.72 7.88 -7.27
CA THR A 43 -16.45 8.18 -6.02
C THR A 43 -15.83 7.46 -4.81
N PHE A 44 -15.43 8.21 -3.80
CA PHE A 44 -14.97 7.68 -2.51
C PHE A 44 -16.15 7.17 -1.69
N SER A 45 -16.14 5.90 -1.29
CA SER A 45 -17.17 5.37 -0.40
C SER A 45 -16.75 5.65 1.03
N SER A 46 -17.27 6.74 1.61
CA SER A 46 -17.05 7.00 3.03
C SER A 46 -17.77 5.92 3.86
N PRO A 47 -17.15 5.36 4.91
CA PRO A 47 -17.82 4.40 5.79
C PRO A 47 -19.02 4.99 6.56
N SER A 48 -19.31 6.29 6.41
CA SER A 48 -20.40 7.00 7.11
C SER A 48 -21.54 7.54 6.24
N SER A 49 -21.57 7.30 4.92
CA SER A 49 -22.63 7.84 4.05
C SER A 49 -23.51 6.75 3.44
N SER A 50 -24.47 6.26 4.23
CA SER A 50 -25.69 5.64 3.71
C SER A 50 -26.61 6.72 3.14
N THR A 51 -26.31 7.22 1.95
CA THR A 51 -27.23 8.12 1.24
C THR A 51 -28.06 7.29 0.28
N THR A 52 -29.25 6.89 0.74
CA THR A 52 -30.37 6.49 -0.09
C THR A 52 -30.66 7.63 -1.08
N THR A 53 -30.41 7.43 -2.36
CA THR A 53 -30.96 8.29 -3.40
C THR A 53 -31.55 7.38 -4.49
N SER A 54 -32.86 7.52 -4.66
CA SER A 54 -33.69 6.79 -5.62
C SER A 54 -33.14 6.89 -7.05
N PRO A 55 -33.32 5.85 -7.89
CA PRO A 55 -32.72 5.80 -9.21
C PRO A 55 -33.47 6.70 -10.20
N GLN A 56 -32.75 7.59 -10.89
CA GLN A 56 -33.22 8.26 -12.09
C GLN A 56 -32.64 7.54 -13.32
N PRO A 57 -33.46 7.14 -14.32
CA PRO A 57 -32.99 6.34 -15.44
C PRO A 57 -32.39 7.23 -16.52
N THR A 58 -31.07 7.37 -16.53
CA THR A 58 -30.33 7.73 -17.74
C THR A 58 -29.03 6.95 -17.79
N GLN A 59 -28.87 6.22 -18.89
CA GLN A 59 -27.94 5.12 -19.09
C GLN A 59 -26.50 5.64 -19.28
N GLN A 60 -25.67 5.45 -18.26
CA GLN A 60 -24.24 5.18 -18.37
C GLN A 60 -23.86 4.45 -17.08
N ALA A 61 -23.41 3.21 -17.18
CA ALA A 61 -22.97 2.44 -16.01
C ALA A 61 -21.76 3.15 -15.41
N GLU A 62 -21.99 3.98 -14.38
CA GLU A 62 -20.94 4.65 -13.63
C GLU A 62 -19.98 3.59 -13.09
N GLN A 63 -18.79 3.53 -13.66
CA GLN A 63 -17.72 2.61 -13.26
C GLN A 63 -17.23 3.01 -11.87
N LYS A 64 -17.87 2.47 -10.83
CA LYS A 64 -17.64 2.88 -9.43
C LYS A 64 -16.50 2.07 -8.81
N LEU A 65 -15.26 2.49 -9.04
CA LEU A 65 -14.12 2.00 -8.26
C LEU A 65 -14.34 2.34 -6.78
N LYS A 66 -14.37 1.33 -5.91
CA LYS A 66 -14.60 1.50 -4.47
C LYS A 66 -13.28 1.61 -3.73
N ILE A 67 -12.99 2.79 -3.18
CA ILE A 67 -11.84 3.02 -2.30
C ILE A 67 -12.35 3.34 -0.90
N ILE A 68 -11.90 2.57 0.10
CA ILE A 68 -12.22 2.75 1.52
C ILE A 68 -10.96 3.22 2.26
N PRO A 69 -10.94 4.44 2.83
CA PRO A 69 -9.83 4.88 3.66
C PRO A 69 -9.93 4.25 5.06
N LEU A 70 -8.84 3.69 5.56
CA LEU A 70 -8.72 3.16 6.91
C LEU A 70 -7.59 3.88 7.63
N ASN A 71 -7.93 4.58 8.72
CA ASN A 71 -6.94 5.21 9.58
C ASN A 71 -6.46 4.26 10.68
N GLU A 72 -5.97 3.10 10.28
CA GLU A 72 -5.64 2.01 11.20
C GLU A 72 -4.29 1.37 10.85
N ARG A 73 -3.79 0.54 11.77
CA ARG A 73 -2.63 -0.33 11.51
C ARG A 73 -3.05 -1.54 10.70
N LEU A 74 -2.11 -2.12 9.94
CA LEU A 74 -2.38 -3.33 9.15
C LEU A 74 -2.91 -4.49 10.01
N ASN A 75 -2.37 -4.66 11.21
CA ASN A 75 -2.81 -5.69 12.16
C ASN A 75 -4.09 -5.33 12.93
N ALA A 76 -4.64 -4.13 12.73
CA ALA A 76 -5.91 -3.70 13.31
C ALA A 76 -7.08 -3.86 12.32
N ILE A 77 -6.83 -4.31 11.08
CA ILE A 77 -7.90 -4.63 10.14
C ILE A 77 -8.72 -5.79 10.72
N PRO A 78 -10.05 -5.63 10.89
CA PRO A 78 -10.90 -6.68 11.41
C PRO A 78 -10.90 -7.92 10.51
N HIS A 79 -10.92 -9.12 11.10
CA HIS A 79 -11.04 -10.38 10.35
C HIS A 79 -12.33 -10.47 9.52
N THR A 80 -13.35 -9.67 9.85
CA THR A 80 -14.61 -9.57 9.11
C THR A 80 -14.48 -8.80 7.79
N GLN A 81 -13.34 -8.14 7.55
CA GLN A 81 -13.07 -7.39 6.33
C GLN A 81 -11.82 -7.98 5.65
N PRO A 82 -11.98 -9.10 4.92
CA PRO A 82 -10.84 -9.73 4.29
C PRO A 82 -10.39 -8.99 3.02
N PHE A 83 -9.14 -9.19 2.63
CA PHE A 83 -8.56 -8.66 1.40
C PHE A 83 -7.57 -9.64 0.79
N ASP A 84 -7.50 -9.70 -0.54
CA ASP A 84 -6.72 -10.74 -1.24
C ASP A 84 -5.24 -10.40 -1.38
N LEU A 85 -4.89 -9.12 -1.54
CA LEU A 85 -3.55 -8.66 -1.89
C LEU A 85 -3.13 -7.48 -1.01
N VAL A 86 -1.86 -7.47 -0.59
CA VAL A 86 -1.24 -6.32 0.06
C VAL A 86 -0.17 -5.71 -0.83
N VAL A 87 -0.20 -4.39 -1.00
CA VAL A 87 0.81 -3.67 -1.79
C VAL A 87 1.99 -3.29 -0.88
N SER A 88 3.19 -3.74 -1.23
CA SER A 88 4.44 -3.40 -0.53
C SER A 88 5.24 -2.38 -1.35
N PRO A 89 5.37 -1.11 -0.89
CA PRO A 89 6.16 -0.07 -1.55
C PRO A 89 7.68 -0.21 -1.28
N ALA A 90 8.21 -1.42 -1.49
CA ALA A 90 9.58 -1.80 -1.15
C ALA A 90 10.64 -1.18 -2.07
N ASN A 91 11.90 -1.24 -1.63
CA ASN A 91 13.08 -0.90 -2.44
C ASN A 91 13.40 -1.97 -3.50
N SER A 92 14.27 -1.65 -4.46
CA SER A 92 14.71 -2.47 -5.62
C SER A 92 15.17 -3.90 -5.28
N TYR A 93 15.58 -4.14 -4.03
CA TYR A 93 16.09 -5.42 -3.55
C TYR A 93 15.07 -6.26 -2.77
N GLY A 94 13.80 -5.83 -2.73
CA GLY A 94 12.71 -6.58 -2.11
C GLY A 94 12.88 -6.79 -0.60
N ARG A 95 13.54 -5.86 0.10
CA ARG A 95 13.58 -5.89 1.57
C ARG A 95 12.30 -5.31 2.14
N LEU A 96 11.66 -6.06 3.02
CA LEU A 96 10.43 -5.66 3.70
C LEU A 96 10.72 -5.26 5.15
N ASP A 97 11.55 -4.22 5.34
CA ASP A 97 12.14 -3.86 6.63
C ASP A 97 11.90 -2.40 7.06
N GLY A 98 11.15 -1.61 6.29
CA GLY A 98 10.91 -0.19 6.56
C GLY A 98 9.43 0.19 6.52
N ALA A 99 9.03 1.11 7.41
CA ALA A 99 7.70 1.74 7.42
C ALA A 99 6.54 0.74 7.25
N PHE A 100 5.80 0.81 6.14
CA PHE A 100 4.69 -0.10 5.88
C PHE A 100 5.15 -1.54 5.61
N ASP A 101 6.34 -1.72 5.02
CA ASP A 101 6.89 -3.05 4.78
C ASP A 101 7.27 -3.77 6.09
N ASP A 102 7.74 -3.02 7.10
CA ASP A 102 7.95 -3.56 8.44
C ASP A 102 6.62 -4.01 9.07
N ALA A 103 5.54 -3.25 8.85
CA ALA A 103 4.21 -3.63 9.33
C ALA A 103 3.71 -4.92 8.65
N ILE A 104 3.97 -5.11 7.35
CA ILE A 104 3.68 -6.36 6.62
C ILE A 104 4.46 -7.52 7.26
N SER A 105 5.78 -7.39 7.40
CA SER A 105 6.64 -8.44 7.99
C SER A 105 6.23 -8.80 9.42
N ARG A 106 5.92 -7.81 10.26
CA ARG A 106 5.46 -8.06 11.64
C ARG A 106 4.09 -8.72 11.69
N THR A 107 3.17 -8.32 10.83
CA THR A 107 1.78 -8.81 10.83
C THR A 107 1.74 -10.27 10.41
N PHE A 108 2.42 -10.63 9.31
CA PHE A 108 2.28 -11.95 8.72
C PHE A 108 3.35 -12.96 9.15
N CYS A 109 4.56 -12.52 9.53
CA CYS A 109 5.59 -13.44 10.00
C CYS A 109 5.46 -13.73 11.49
N LEU A 110 5.30 -12.71 12.34
CA LEU A 110 5.50 -12.88 13.78
C LEU A 110 4.24 -13.29 14.56
N PRO A 111 4.39 -13.96 15.72
CA PRO A 111 5.64 -14.56 16.24
C PRO A 111 6.06 -15.91 15.60
N ASP A 112 5.25 -16.48 14.70
CA ASP A 112 5.38 -17.90 14.34
C ASP A 112 6.49 -18.21 13.31
N HIS A 113 6.85 -17.22 12.50
CA HIS A 113 7.87 -17.30 11.47
C HIS A 113 8.93 -16.21 11.65
N PRO A 114 10.16 -16.46 11.19
CA PRO A 114 11.20 -15.43 11.17
C PRO A 114 10.73 -14.15 10.47
N TYR A 115 11.07 -12.99 11.01
CA TYR A 115 10.73 -11.67 10.44
C TYR A 115 11.08 -11.55 8.94
N LEU A 116 12.20 -12.13 8.52
CA LEU A 116 12.70 -12.07 7.15
C LEU A 116 12.05 -13.06 6.17
N THR A 117 11.05 -13.87 6.60
CA THR A 117 10.43 -14.88 5.73
C THR A 117 9.86 -14.28 4.46
N LEU A 118 9.09 -13.18 4.56
CA LEU A 118 8.55 -12.49 3.37
C LEU A 118 9.63 -11.79 2.54
N THR A 119 10.67 -11.24 3.17
CA THR A 119 11.82 -10.68 2.44
C THR A 119 12.50 -11.75 1.59
N ARG A 120 12.73 -12.95 2.14
CA ARG A 120 13.32 -14.07 1.40
C ARG A 120 12.44 -14.53 0.25
N ALA A 121 11.13 -14.60 0.46
CA ALA A 121 10.16 -14.95 -0.57
C ALA A 121 10.18 -13.93 -1.72
N ALA A 122 10.17 -12.63 -1.40
CA ALA A 122 10.26 -11.56 -2.37
C ALA A 122 11.59 -11.60 -3.13
N GLN A 123 12.70 -11.74 -2.44
CA GLN A 123 14.04 -11.80 -3.04
C GLN A 123 14.21 -13.01 -3.96
N LYS A 124 13.62 -14.17 -3.63
CA LYS A 124 13.59 -15.33 -4.51
C LYS A 124 12.90 -14.99 -5.84
N MET A 125 11.69 -14.42 -5.79
CA MET A 125 10.95 -14.01 -6.99
C MET A 125 11.68 -12.94 -7.79
N LEU A 126 12.31 -11.97 -7.11
CA LEU A 126 13.11 -10.94 -7.76
C LEU A 126 14.36 -11.51 -8.43
N TYR A 127 14.99 -12.53 -7.84
CA TYR A 127 16.13 -13.18 -8.45
C TYR A 127 15.73 -13.94 -9.72
N GLU A 128 14.62 -14.67 -9.67
CA GLU A 128 14.10 -15.43 -10.81
C GLU A 128 13.71 -14.50 -11.97
N ARG A 129 13.00 -13.41 -11.67
CA ARG A 129 12.47 -12.51 -12.70
C ARG A 129 13.43 -11.41 -13.15
N TRP A 130 14.19 -10.85 -12.21
CA TRP A 130 14.98 -9.64 -12.42
C TRP A 130 16.45 -9.77 -12.00
N ARG A 131 16.92 -10.99 -11.71
CA ARG A 131 18.30 -11.27 -11.26
C ARG A 131 18.69 -10.49 -10.00
N GLY A 132 17.70 -10.21 -9.15
CA GLY A 132 17.89 -9.66 -7.80
C GLY A 132 17.69 -8.15 -7.71
N TYR A 133 17.43 -7.48 -8.83
CA TYR A 133 17.18 -6.05 -8.88
C TYR A 133 15.93 -5.75 -9.70
N ALA A 134 14.83 -5.38 -9.04
CA ALA A 134 13.68 -4.85 -9.75
C ALA A 134 13.94 -3.41 -10.19
N PRO A 135 13.57 -3.02 -11.42
CA PRO A 135 13.62 -1.63 -11.84
C PRO A 135 12.52 -0.77 -11.18
N PRO A 136 12.79 0.51 -10.86
CA PRO A 136 11.77 1.43 -10.34
C PRO A 136 10.54 1.54 -11.23
N GLY A 137 9.36 1.59 -10.62
CA GLY A 137 8.08 1.61 -11.32
C GLY A 137 7.61 0.24 -11.83
N THR A 138 8.37 -0.83 -11.57
CA THR A 138 7.88 -2.19 -11.82
C THR A 138 7.13 -2.75 -10.62
N CYS A 139 6.28 -3.72 -10.90
CA CYS A 139 5.55 -4.49 -9.91
C CYS A 139 5.87 -5.98 -10.03
N THR A 140 6.04 -6.68 -8.90
CA THR A 140 6.21 -8.15 -8.86
C THR A 140 5.26 -8.75 -7.84
N LEU A 141 4.41 -9.67 -8.29
CA LEU A 141 3.55 -10.46 -7.43
C LEU A 141 4.38 -11.57 -6.75
N VAL A 142 4.34 -11.60 -5.43
CA VAL A 142 5.08 -12.54 -4.59
C VAL A 142 4.08 -13.39 -3.80
N PRO A 143 3.86 -14.68 -4.15
CA PRO A 143 3.00 -15.55 -3.37
C PRO A 143 3.46 -15.64 -1.92
N PHE A 144 2.52 -15.75 -0.98
CA PHE A 144 2.87 -16.06 0.41
C PHE A 144 3.55 -17.43 0.48
N PRO A 145 4.65 -17.56 1.25
CA PRO A 145 5.25 -18.86 1.54
C PRO A 145 4.24 -19.83 2.16
N GLU A 146 4.29 -21.09 1.73
CA GLU A 146 3.38 -22.14 2.22
C GLU A 146 3.38 -22.25 3.75
N GLU A 147 4.54 -22.02 4.38
CA GLU A 147 4.69 -22.00 5.84
C GLU A 147 3.74 -20.99 6.51
N ILE A 148 3.63 -19.78 5.96
CA ILE A 148 2.76 -18.71 6.49
C ILE A 148 1.29 -19.03 6.19
N VAL A 149 0.99 -19.58 5.02
CA VAL A 149 -0.37 -19.96 4.63
C VAL A 149 -0.89 -21.08 5.53
N ASN A 150 -0.06 -22.10 5.78
CA ASN A 150 -0.40 -23.26 6.61
C ASN A 150 -0.58 -22.89 8.08
N ALA A 151 0.09 -21.85 8.57
CA ALA A 151 -0.10 -21.32 9.91
C ALA A 151 -1.45 -20.58 10.11
N GLY A 152 -2.25 -20.42 9.05
CA GLY A 152 -3.56 -19.76 9.12
C GLY A 152 -3.47 -18.24 9.38
N LYS A 153 -2.28 -17.66 9.21
CA LYS A 153 -1.96 -16.26 9.51
C LYS A 153 -2.09 -15.30 8.34
N ALA A 154 -2.83 -15.69 7.30
CA ALA A 154 -3.46 -14.73 6.42
C ALA A 154 -4.49 -13.91 7.23
N LEU A 155 -3.99 -13.01 8.08
CA LEU A 155 -4.76 -12.05 8.87
C LEU A 155 -5.67 -11.29 7.91
N GLY A 156 -6.98 -11.36 8.15
CA GLY A 156 -7.96 -10.77 7.25
C GLY A 156 -7.98 -11.42 5.86
N GLY A 157 -7.78 -12.74 5.72
CA GLY A 157 -8.10 -13.42 4.47
C GLY A 157 -7.25 -13.09 3.25
N CYS A 158 -6.01 -12.61 3.42
CA CYS A 158 -4.99 -12.57 2.36
C CYS A 158 -4.74 -13.95 1.75
N ARG A 159 -5.53 -14.30 0.75
CA ARG A 159 -5.36 -15.52 -0.04
C ARG A 159 -4.29 -15.36 -1.13
N GLY A 160 -3.93 -14.12 -1.47
CA GLY A 160 -3.04 -13.76 -2.55
C GLY A 160 -1.78 -13.05 -2.05
N GLY A 161 -0.77 -13.06 -2.92
CA GLY A 161 0.58 -12.60 -2.62
C GLY A 161 0.73 -11.12 -2.27
N ILE A 162 1.97 -10.74 -2.01
CA ILE A 162 2.39 -9.35 -1.87
C ILE A 162 2.59 -8.79 -3.28
N GLU A 163 1.87 -7.74 -3.61
CA GLU A 163 2.12 -6.95 -4.80
C GLU A 163 3.23 -5.94 -4.49
N ARG A 164 4.47 -6.26 -4.85
CA ARG A 164 5.61 -5.37 -4.59
C ARG A 164 5.71 -4.32 -5.69
N SER A 165 5.41 -3.07 -5.38
CA SER A 165 5.60 -1.93 -6.28
C SER A 165 6.82 -1.11 -5.86
N GLU A 166 7.72 -0.83 -6.80
CA GLU A 166 8.91 -0.05 -6.48
C GLU A 166 8.66 1.45 -6.56
N ARG A 167 8.97 2.16 -5.47
CA ARG A 167 8.92 3.62 -5.45
C ARG A 167 9.91 4.20 -6.45
N LYS A 168 9.40 4.91 -7.46
CA LYS A 168 10.22 5.83 -8.25
C LYS A 168 10.76 6.89 -7.31
N GLY A 169 12.08 7.05 -7.25
CA GLY A 169 12.69 8.15 -6.49
C GLY A 169 12.06 9.47 -6.93
N MET A 170 11.59 10.29 -5.97
CA MET A 170 11.24 11.68 -6.24
C MET A 170 12.55 12.43 -6.54
N GLU A 171 12.98 12.43 -7.80
CA GLU A 171 13.96 13.39 -8.27
C GLU A 171 13.25 14.76 -8.39
N GLY A 172 13.67 15.73 -7.58
CA GLY A 172 13.37 17.16 -7.82
C GLY A 172 12.39 17.86 -6.86
N MET A 173 12.61 17.80 -5.55
CA MET A 173 12.03 18.81 -4.63
C MET A 173 12.99 19.18 -3.48
N GLU A 174 14.24 19.49 -3.81
CA GLU A 174 15.09 20.27 -2.91
C GLU A 174 14.73 21.76 -3.06
N GLY A 175 13.92 22.27 -2.13
CA GLY A 175 13.53 23.67 -2.21
C GLY A 175 12.68 24.18 -1.07
N MET A 176 12.87 23.74 0.18
CA MET A 176 12.43 24.53 1.36
C MET A 176 12.93 23.98 2.71
N ALA A 177 14.22 23.62 2.85
CA ALA A 177 14.77 23.35 4.18
C ALA A 177 15.30 24.65 4.81
N GLY A 178 14.47 25.24 5.68
CA GLY A 178 14.75 26.49 6.38
C GLY A 178 16.09 26.50 7.13
N ARG A 179 16.88 27.56 6.91
CA ARG A 179 18.11 27.89 7.62
C ARG A 179 17.86 27.99 9.13
N ARG A 180 18.19 26.95 9.90
CA ARG A 180 18.47 27.10 11.35
C ARG A 180 19.90 27.60 11.51
N ARG A 181 20.07 28.91 11.76
CA ARG A 181 21.36 29.50 12.15
C ARG A 181 21.83 28.91 13.47
N GLY A 182 22.92 28.14 13.42
CA GLY A 182 23.68 27.70 14.58
C GLY A 182 24.38 28.89 15.25
N ARG A 183 24.09 29.10 16.54
CA ARG A 183 24.69 30.10 17.41
C ARG A 183 26.09 29.61 17.81
N ARG A 184 27.14 30.10 17.16
CA ARG A 184 28.55 29.87 17.56
C ARG A 184 28.80 30.54 18.91
N ARG A 185 29.12 29.76 19.93
CA ARG A 185 29.79 30.22 21.16
C ARG A 185 31.26 30.43 20.83
N GLY A 186 31.72 31.68 20.91
CA GLY A 186 33.14 32.03 20.80
C GLY A 186 33.87 31.65 22.09
N GLY A 187 34.91 30.82 21.95
CA GLY A 187 35.92 30.62 22.99
C GLY A 187 36.93 31.77 22.93
N GLY A 188 37.03 32.52 24.03
CA GLY A 188 38.08 33.51 24.23
C GLY A 188 39.35 32.84 24.71
N GLY A 189 40.43 32.96 23.94
CA GLY A 189 41.79 32.72 24.39
C GLY A 189 42.41 34.05 24.83
N GLY A 190 42.87 34.13 26.08
CA GLY A 190 43.84 35.10 26.58
C GLY A 190 44.94 34.30 27.27
N LEU A 191 46.15 34.27 26.69
CA LEU A 191 47.28 35.14 27.05
C LEU A 191 47.77 34.87 28.49
N ILE A 192 48.75 33.97 28.60
CA ILE A 192 49.71 33.95 29.70
C ILE A 192 51.10 34.20 29.11
N GLY A 193 51.73 35.26 29.57
CA GLY A 193 53.09 35.65 29.22
C GLY A 193 53.67 36.48 30.35
N SER A 194 54.85 36.05 30.80
CA SER A 194 55.69 36.53 31.92
C SER A 194 55.30 36.05 33.30
#